data_AF-A0A8T4V371-F1
#
_entry.id   AF-A0A8T4V371-F1
#
_cell.length_a   1.000
_cell.length_b   1.000
_cell.length_c   1.000
_cell.angle_alpha   90.00
_cell.angle_beta   90.00
_cell.angle_gamma   90.00
#
_symmetry.space_group_name_H-M   'P 1'
#
loop_
_entity.id
_entity.type
_entity.pdbx_description
1 polymer ?
#
loop_
_entity_poly.entity_id
_entity_poly.type
_entity_poly.pdbx_seq_one_letter_code
_entity_poly.pdbx_strand_id
1 'polypeptide(L)'
;MKWSRINWYKYKSLAIYVKLLSTLHLINKNSKIQHTKRKYLIKSVSNTKLISETAGAAHTLYHPNKTQEEVKSIKKYLNELIEECEFRKLDNSKIIIWAREIMNSNYISNDEIQENKSKWDPNINRLDELYKVLKERTSIRSVKKQNFNKELIYRLISSAIEAPSSCNKQSWRFVIVEDSKKIEEISRIKKQPFIKNFPYIIVCCFDKESYKGLDYEMTPYLDCGGAIMNLVNSATAIGLASCWCNFTIKNTGTKAHNHLRKLIKLSKNIIPVSIVCVGVPQKINKKPTREDLKFYMPYEDKKI
;
A
#
# COMPACT_ATOMS: atom_id res chain seq x y z
N MET A 1 42.34 22.65 -2.25
CA MET A 1 41.15 23.44 -2.63
C MET A 1 39.90 22.71 -2.21
N LYS A 2 39.12 23.30 -1.30
CA LYS A 2 37.84 22.78 -0.82
C LYS A 2 36.81 22.85 -1.95
N TRP A 3 36.19 21.73 -2.31
CA TRP A 3 34.95 21.73 -3.06
C TRP A 3 33.93 20.82 -2.36
N SER A 4 32.84 21.46 -1.96
CA SER A 4 31.79 21.02 -1.07
C SER A 4 30.81 20.04 -1.72
N ARG A 5 30.31 19.11 -0.90
CA ARG A 5 29.18 18.19 -1.12
C ARG A 5 28.09 18.75 -2.05
N ILE A 6 27.94 18.14 -3.23
CA ILE A 6 26.80 18.38 -4.12
C ILE A 6 25.69 17.36 -3.83
N ASN A 7 24.52 17.93 -3.58
CA ASN A 7 23.25 17.33 -3.18
C ASN A 7 22.75 16.20 -4.10
N TRP A 8 22.84 14.96 -3.63
CA TRP A 8 22.12 13.82 -4.23
C TRP A 8 20.61 13.77 -3.86
N TYR A 9 20.19 14.52 -2.84
CA TYR A 9 18.79 14.61 -2.41
C TYR A 9 17.91 15.53 -3.28
N LYS A 10 18.48 16.33 -4.20
CA LYS A 10 17.72 17.27 -5.03
C LYS A 10 17.08 16.64 -6.29
N TYR A 11 17.52 15.48 -6.74
CA TYR A 11 17.14 14.97 -8.07
C TYR A 11 16.06 13.86 -8.09
N LYS A 12 15.70 13.26 -6.94
CA LYS A 12 14.52 12.37 -6.87
C LYS A 12 13.22 13.08 -6.51
N SER A 13 13.29 14.19 -5.76
CA SER A 13 12.14 15.06 -5.54
C SER A 13 11.75 15.81 -6.81
N LEU A 14 12.69 16.21 -7.66
CA LEU A 14 12.39 16.94 -8.91
C LEU A 14 11.61 16.10 -9.93
N ALA A 15 11.91 14.80 -10.10
CA ALA A 15 11.20 13.94 -11.05
C ALA A 15 9.74 13.67 -10.61
N ILE A 16 9.49 13.64 -9.30
CA ILE A 16 8.15 13.56 -8.71
C ILE A 16 7.45 14.93 -8.80
N TYR A 17 8.18 16.02 -8.58
CA TYR A 17 7.70 17.40 -8.61
C TYR A 17 7.30 17.85 -10.02
N VAL A 18 8.08 17.48 -11.05
CA VAL A 18 7.79 17.77 -12.47
C VAL A 18 6.58 16.98 -12.99
N LYS A 19 6.25 15.82 -12.41
CA LYS A 19 5.07 15.02 -12.78
C LYS A 19 3.80 15.35 -11.99
N LEU A 20 3.91 15.75 -10.72
CA LEU A 20 2.82 16.43 -10.00
C LEU A 20 2.46 17.73 -10.71
N LEU A 21 3.47 18.43 -11.20
CA LEU A 21 3.29 19.49 -12.18
C LEU A 21 2.61 18.96 -13.43
N SER A 22 2.94 17.86 -14.10
CA SER A 22 2.18 17.43 -15.30
C SER A 22 0.65 17.27 -15.10
N THR A 23 0.20 16.79 -13.93
CA THR A 23 -1.24 16.76 -13.58
C THR A 23 -1.76 18.16 -13.23
N LEU A 24 -0.92 19.04 -12.66
CA LEU A 24 -1.21 20.46 -12.44
C LEU A 24 -0.97 21.36 -13.68
N HIS A 25 -0.26 20.92 -14.72
CA HIS A 25 0.28 21.68 -15.85
C HIS A 25 -0.67 21.55 -17.04
N LEU A 26 -1.37 20.40 -17.13
CA LEU A 26 -2.66 20.32 -17.84
C LEU A 26 -3.75 21.22 -17.22
N ILE A 27 -3.51 21.75 -16.01
CA ILE A 27 -4.41 22.62 -15.25
C ILE A 27 -3.79 24.02 -15.09
N ASN A 28 -2.90 24.49 -15.97
CA ASN A 28 -2.27 25.82 -15.77
C ASN A 28 -2.26 26.73 -17.01
N LYS A 29 -3.45 27.05 -17.55
CA LYS A 29 -3.80 28.39 -18.09
C LYS A 29 -5.27 28.76 -17.75
N ASN A 30 -5.48 29.88 -17.04
CA ASN A 30 -6.74 30.53 -16.58
C ASN A 30 -7.40 30.03 -15.26
N SER A 31 -7.17 30.78 -14.17
CA SER A 31 -7.49 30.46 -12.77
C SER A 31 -8.97 30.40 -12.37
N LYS A 32 -9.87 31.14 -13.04
CA LYS A 32 -11.33 31.08 -12.76
C LYS A 32 -12.01 29.86 -13.39
N ILE A 33 -11.70 29.55 -14.66
CA ILE A 33 -12.28 28.41 -15.39
C ILE A 33 -11.78 27.07 -14.81
N GLN A 34 -10.53 27.04 -14.34
CA GLN A 34 -9.96 25.86 -13.70
C GLN A 34 -10.57 25.54 -12.34
N HIS A 35 -10.92 26.56 -11.55
CA HIS A 35 -11.53 26.33 -10.25
C HIS A 35 -12.90 25.66 -10.36
N THR A 36 -13.71 26.10 -11.33
CA THR A 36 -15.03 25.52 -11.62
C THR A 36 -14.89 24.10 -12.17
N LYS A 37 -13.93 23.88 -13.09
CA LYS A 37 -13.63 22.55 -13.64
C LYS A 37 -13.08 21.58 -12.58
N ARG A 38 -12.25 22.06 -11.66
CA ARG A 38 -11.68 21.30 -10.54
C ARG A 38 -12.75 20.90 -9.53
N LYS A 39 -13.63 21.83 -9.14
CA LYS A 39 -14.78 21.54 -8.26
C LYS A 39 -15.73 20.51 -8.90
N TYR A 40 -15.95 20.60 -10.21
CA TYR A 40 -16.71 19.60 -10.95
C TYR A 40 -16.04 18.22 -10.96
N LEU A 41 -14.72 18.17 -11.16
CA LEU A 41 -13.95 16.92 -11.12
C LEU A 41 -14.01 16.25 -9.74
N ILE A 42 -13.83 17.00 -8.66
CA ILE A 42 -13.96 16.52 -7.27
C ILE A 42 -15.35 15.90 -7.04
N LYS A 43 -16.42 16.57 -7.49
CA LYS A 43 -17.79 16.06 -7.38
C LYS A 43 -18.05 14.79 -8.19
N SER A 44 -17.30 14.57 -9.26
CA SER A 44 -17.50 13.43 -10.17
C SER A 44 -16.74 12.15 -9.79
N VAL A 45 -15.75 12.22 -8.89
CA VAL A 45 -14.95 11.03 -8.52
C VAL A 45 -15.64 10.14 -7.49
N SER A 46 -15.25 8.87 -7.41
CA SER A 46 -15.73 7.93 -6.40
C SER A 46 -15.27 8.30 -4.98
N ASN A 47 -15.96 7.83 -3.94
CA ASN A 47 -15.55 8.06 -2.54
C ASN A 47 -14.14 7.50 -2.26
N THR A 48 -13.79 6.34 -2.82
CA THR A 48 -12.42 5.81 -2.74
C THR A 48 -11.41 6.80 -3.29
N LYS A 49 -11.65 7.31 -4.51
CA LYS A 49 -10.72 8.23 -5.16
C LYS A 49 -10.62 9.53 -4.37
N LEU A 50 -11.74 10.06 -3.88
CA LEU A 50 -11.77 11.26 -3.07
C LEU A 50 -10.93 11.11 -1.78
N ILE A 51 -11.09 10.00 -1.05
CA ILE A 51 -10.28 9.70 0.14
C ILE A 51 -8.79 9.55 -0.23
N SER A 52 -8.48 8.84 -1.31
CA SER A 52 -7.10 8.67 -1.80
C SER A 52 -6.45 9.99 -2.26
N GLU A 53 -7.21 10.90 -2.86
CA GLU A 53 -6.72 12.23 -3.23
C GLU A 53 -6.51 13.10 -1.99
N THR A 54 -7.42 13.01 -1.00
CA THR A 54 -7.28 13.71 0.28
C THR A 54 -6.03 13.26 1.03
N ALA A 55 -5.79 11.95 1.12
CA ALA A 55 -4.57 11.40 1.70
C ALA A 55 -3.31 11.90 0.96
N GLY A 56 -3.34 11.89 -0.37
CA GLY A 56 -2.23 12.37 -1.20
C GLY A 56 -1.94 13.86 -1.01
N ALA A 57 -2.98 14.69 -0.94
CA ALA A 57 -2.85 16.13 -0.72
C ALA A 57 -2.33 16.44 0.69
N ALA A 58 -2.87 15.78 1.73
CA ALA A 58 -2.39 15.90 3.10
C ALA A 58 -0.94 15.42 3.24
N HIS A 59 -0.59 14.26 2.67
CA HIS A 59 0.79 13.77 2.63
C HIS A 59 1.73 14.73 1.90
N THR A 60 1.27 15.30 0.79
CA THR A 60 2.06 16.29 0.06
C THR A 60 2.29 17.50 0.93
N LEU A 61 1.24 18.07 1.54
CA LEU A 61 1.37 19.15 2.53
C LEU A 61 2.34 18.76 3.66
N TYR A 62 2.35 17.46 4.02
CA TYR A 62 3.12 16.98 5.15
C TYR A 62 4.64 17.04 4.95
N HIS A 63 5.11 16.93 3.71
CA HIS A 63 6.54 16.90 3.44
C HIS A 63 7.24 18.25 3.72
N PRO A 64 8.48 18.25 4.22
CA PRO A 64 9.27 19.48 4.36
C PRO A 64 9.69 20.04 2.99
N ASN A 65 10.28 21.24 3.00
CA ASN A 65 10.93 21.90 1.84
C ASN A 65 9.96 22.31 0.71
N LYS A 66 8.97 23.15 1.04
CA LYS A 66 8.07 23.77 0.07
C LYS A 66 8.12 25.29 0.16
N THR A 67 7.82 25.96 -0.95
CA THR A 67 7.62 27.41 -0.96
C THR A 67 6.29 27.79 -0.31
N GLN A 68 6.16 29.04 0.15
CA GLN A 68 4.91 29.52 0.74
C GLN A 68 3.74 29.46 -0.27
N GLU A 69 4.00 29.70 -1.55
CA GLU A 69 2.99 29.63 -2.61
C GLU A 69 2.50 28.19 -2.83
N GLU A 70 3.41 27.20 -2.83
CA GLU A 70 3.06 25.79 -2.90
C GLU A 70 2.19 25.38 -1.71
N VAL A 71 2.58 25.76 -0.49
CA VAL A 71 1.81 25.47 0.73
C VAL A 71 0.42 26.05 0.63
N LYS A 72 0.28 27.31 0.22
CA LYS A 72 -1.04 27.97 0.04
C LYS A 72 -1.90 27.25 -0.99
N SER A 73 -1.32 26.85 -2.12
CA SER A 73 -2.00 26.11 -3.19
C SER A 73 -2.47 24.72 -2.72
N ILE A 74 -1.61 23.99 -2.01
CA ILE A 74 -1.93 22.65 -1.49
C ILE A 74 -3.01 22.75 -0.40
N LYS A 75 -2.88 23.69 0.55
CA LYS A 75 -3.88 23.93 1.60
C LYS A 75 -5.25 24.23 1.00
N LYS A 76 -5.31 25.08 -0.02
CA LYS A 76 -6.57 25.38 -0.73
C LYS A 76 -7.19 24.12 -1.33
N TYR A 77 -6.40 23.31 -2.02
CA TYR A 77 -6.90 22.07 -2.62
C TYR A 77 -7.34 21.04 -1.58
N LEU A 78 -6.54 20.87 -0.52
CA LEU A 78 -6.86 19.95 0.56
C LEU A 78 -8.19 20.33 1.23
N ASN A 79 -8.42 21.63 1.44
CA ASN A 79 -9.68 22.13 1.97
C ASN A 79 -10.88 21.77 1.07
N GLU A 80 -10.77 21.99 -0.25
CA GLU A 80 -11.84 21.60 -1.20
C GLU A 80 -12.15 20.08 -1.16
N LEU A 81 -11.13 19.25 -0.96
CA LEU A 81 -11.31 17.80 -0.83
C LEU A 81 -11.97 17.41 0.49
N ILE A 82 -11.58 18.04 1.60
CA ILE A 82 -12.18 17.82 2.93
C ILE A 82 -13.65 18.23 2.92
N GLU A 83 -13.98 19.42 2.38
CA GLU A 83 -15.36 19.90 2.26
C GLU A 83 -16.24 18.92 1.46
N GLU A 84 -15.72 18.39 0.34
CA GLU A 84 -16.46 17.37 -0.43
C GLU A 84 -16.60 16.06 0.36
N CYS A 85 -15.59 15.63 1.13
CA CYS A 85 -15.69 14.45 1.97
C CYS A 85 -16.79 14.60 3.02
N GLU A 86 -16.87 15.77 3.66
CA GLU A 86 -17.88 16.11 4.65
C GLU A 86 -19.28 16.15 4.03
N PHE A 87 -19.41 16.80 2.87
CA PHE A 87 -20.66 16.80 2.11
C PHE A 87 -21.16 15.38 1.80
N ARG A 88 -20.24 14.43 1.57
CA ARG A 88 -20.55 13.02 1.34
C ARG A 88 -20.61 12.15 2.60
N LYS A 89 -20.55 12.75 3.80
CA LYS A 89 -20.59 12.05 5.10
C LYS A 89 -19.44 11.03 5.27
N LEU A 90 -18.24 11.40 4.84
CA LEU A 90 -17.01 10.60 4.98
C LEU A 90 -16.13 11.10 6.14
N ASP A 91 -16.65 11.98 6.99
CA ASP A 91 -15.99 12.68 8.09
C ASP A 91 -15.40 11.76 9.16
N ASN A 92 -15.97 10.57 9.35
CA ASN A 92 -15.47 9.54 10.28
C ASN A 92 -14.27 8.74 9.74
N SER A 93 -13.84 8.99 8.50
CA SER A 93 -12.65 8.35 7.94
C SER A 93 -11.39 8.84 8.64
N LYS A 94 -10.55 7.90 9.12
CA LYS A 94 -9.25 8.22 9.75
C LYS A 94 -8.36 9.09 8.86
N ILE A 95 -8.44 8.92 7.53
CA ILE A 95 -7.69 9.75 6.58
C ILE A 95 -8.17 11.19 6.60
N ILE A 96 -9.48 11.42 6.73
CA ILE A 96 -10.06 12.76 6.72
C ILE A 96 -9.76 13.46 8.04
N ILE A 97 -9.85 12.74 9.16
CA ILE A 97 -9.42 13.23 10.47
C ILE A 97 -7.94 13.65 10.43
N TRP A 98 -7.05 12.75 9.97
CA TRP A 98 -5.63 13.04 9.80
C TRP A 98 -5.38 14.23 8.86
N ALA A 99 -6.09 14.32 7.73
CA ALA A 99 -5.96 15.42 6.80
C ALA A 99 -6.32 16.78 7.43
N ARG A 100 -7.34 16.83 8.31
CA ARG A 100 -7.68 18.04 9.08
C ARG A 100 -6.58 18.40 10.07
N GLU A 101 -6.01 17.43 10.78
CA GLU A 101 -4.88 17.66 11.68
C GLU A 101 -3.70 18.29 10.92
N ILE A 102 -3.33 17.73 9.76
CA ILE A 102 -2.27 18.30 8.91
C ILE A 102 -2.62 19.70 8.43
N MET A 103 -3.87 19.95 8.04
CA MET A 103 -4.33 21.28 7.60
C MET A 103 -4.19 22.35 8.69
N ASN A 104 -4.53 21.97 9.94
CA ASN A 104 -4.53 22.83 11.12
C ASN A 104 -3.16 22.96 11.79
N SER A 105 -2.25 22.02 11.52
CA SER A 105 -0.89 22.08 12.04
C SER A 105 -0.14 23.33 11.51
N ASN A 106 0.43 24.10 12.45
CA ASN A 106 1.45 25.12 12.17
C ASN A 106 2.82 24.44 12.07
N TYR A 107 2.96 23.44 11.20
CA TYR A 107 4.19 22.69 10.92
C TYR A 107 5.24 22.65 12.07
N ILE A 108 4.86 21.88 13.09
CA ILE A 108 5.62 21.29 14.20
C ILE A 108 6.11 22.26 15.29
N SER A 109 5.35 22.39 16.39
CA SER A 109 5.98 22.73 17.67
C SER A 109 6.97 21.63 18.01
N ASN A 110 8.16 22.00 18.48
CA ASN A 110 9.24 21.06 18.82
C ASN A 110 8.83 19.99 19.86
N ASP A 111 7.68 20.17 20.51
CA ASP A 111 7.21 19.35 21.62
C ASP A 111 6.70 17.97 21.17
N GLU A 112 5.99 17.84 20.04
CA GLU A 112 5.56 16.53 19.50
C GLU A 112 6.75 15.68 18.97
N ILE A 113 7.83 16.33 18.54
CA ILE A 113 9.06 15.65 18.12
C ILE A 113 9.75 15.00 19.32
N GLN A 114 9.64 15.58 20.53
CA GLN A 114 10.30 15.05 21.71
C GLN A 114 9.70 13.71 22.19
N GLU A 115 8.37 13.57 22.23
CA GLU A 115 7.73 12.30 22.65
C GLU A 115 8.07 11.12 21.73
N ASN A 116 8.23 11.37 20.43
CA ASN A 116 8.54 10.32 19.47
C ASN A 116 10.00 9.84 19.50
N LYS A 117 10.96 10.63 20.01
CA LYS A 117 12.40 10.26 19.99
C LYS A 117 12.69 8.95 20.72
N SER A 118 11.98 8.67 21.81
CA SER A 118 12.13 7.42 22.58
C SER A 118 11.85 6.17 21.75
N LYS A 119 10.92 6.24 20.78
CA LYS A 119 10.58 5.13 19.87
C LYS A 119 11.64 4.89 18.79
N TRP A 120 12.45 5.90 18.48
CA TRP A 120 13.51 5.88 17.47
C TRP A 120 14.91 5.81 18.10
N ASP A 121 15.02 5.22 19.28
CA ASP A 121 16.31 4.93 19.92
C ASP A 121 16.92 3.66 19.28
N PRO A 122 18.10 3.74 18.63
CA PRO A 122 18.77 2.59 18.02
C PRO A 122 19.18 1.52 19.03
N ASN A 123 19.20 1.83 20.33
CA ASN A 123 19.47 0.85 21.39
C ASN A 123 18.25 -0.04 21.72
N ILE A 124 17.05 0.31 21.24
CA ILE A 124 15.87 -0.55 21.35
C ILE A 124 15.96 -1.66 20.30
N ASN A 125 16.43 -2.83 20.73
CA ASN A 125 16.58 -3.97 19.84
C ASN A 125 15.27 -4.78 19.70
N ARG A 126 14.42 -4.34 18.76
CA ARG A 126 13.29 -5.14 18.25
C ARG A 126 13.66 -5.95 17.00
N LEU A 127 14.89 -5.79 16.52
CA LEU A 127 15.36 -6.40 15.29
C LEU A 127 15.49 -7.91 15.42
N ASP A 128 15.94 -8.41 16.58
CA ASP A 128 16.12 -9.85 16.79
C ASP A 128 14.80 -10.63 16.74
N GLU A 129 13.74 -10.11 17.35
CA GLU A 129 12.41 -10.71 17.29
C GLU A 129 11.85 -10.72 15.87
N LEU A 130 11.98 -9.59 15.16
CA LEU A 130 11.61 -9.50 13.76
C LEU A 130 12.43 -10.47 12.90
N TYR A 131 13.74 -10.58 13.15
CA TYR A 131 14.63 -11.50 12.44
C TYR A 131 14.30 -12.96 12.68
N LYS A 132 13.83 -13.36 13.86
CA LYS A 132 13.31 -14.71 14.09
C LYS A 132 12.15 -14.99 13.13
N VAL A 133 11.15 -14.10 13.06
CA VAL A 133 10.01 -14.23 12.14
C VAL A 133 10.47 -14.30 10.68
N LEU A 134 11.37 -13.40 10.26
CA LEU A 134 11.89 -13.38 8.88
C LEU A 134 12.71 -14.64 8.54
N LYS A 135 13.45 -15.19 9.50
CA LYS A 135 14.22 -16.43 9.35
C LYS A 135 13.32 -17.67 9.30
N GLU A 136 12.23 -17.70 10.04
CA GLU A 136 11.27 -18.82 10.06
C GLU A 136 10.32 -18.80 8.85
N ARG A 137 9.99 -17.61 8.34
CA ARG A 137 9.04 -17.45 7.24
C ARG A 137 9.42 -18.29 6.02
N THR A 138 8.55 -19.22 5.67
CA THR A 138 8.66 -20.10 4.50
C THR A 138 7.28 -20.32 3.88
N SER A 139 7.24 -20.65 2.59
CA SER A 139 5.97 -20.96 1.91
C SER A 139 5.50 -22.37 2.28
N ILE A 140 4.46 -22.44 3.11
CA ILE A 140 3.87 -23.72 3.52
C ILE A 140 2.70 -24.02 2.60
N ARG A 141 2.71 -25.21 1.97
CA ARG A 141 1.69 -25.67 1.01
C ARG A 141 0.92 -26.91 1.49
N SER A 142 1.24 -27.40 2.69
CA SER A 142 0.58 -28.52 3.36
C SER A 142 -0.01 -28.02 4.67
N VAL A 143 -1.34 -28.03 4.73
CA VAL A 143 -2.12 -27.48 5.84
C VAL A 143 -3.14 -28.51 6.32
N LYS A 144 -3.50 -28.44 7.60
CA LYS A 144 -4.56 -29.26 8.17
C LYS A 144 -5.90 -28.84 7.57
N LYS A 145 -6.80 -29.79 7.34
CA LYS A 145 -8.20 -29.54 6.96
C LYS A 145 -9.00 -29.08 8.19
N GLN A 146 -8.62 -27.94 8.73
CA GLN A 146 -9.11 -27.39 9.98
C GLN A 146 -9.38 -25.90 9.76
N ASN A 147 -10.59 -25.46 10.10
CA ASN A 147 -10.86 -24.03 10.24
C ASN A 147 -10.28 -23.52 11.55
N PHE A 148 -9.95 -22.24 11.58
CA PHE A 148 -9.51 -21.53 12.78
C PHE A 148 -10.24 -20.19 12.86
N ASN A 149 -10.12 -19.51 14.00
CA ASN A 149 -10.84 -18.26 14.22
C ASN A 149 -10.52 -17.22 13.14
N LYS A 150 -11.56 -16.78 12.42
CA LYS A 150 -11.49 -15.76 11.37
C LYS A 150 -10.93 -14.42 11.87
N GLU A 151 -10.99 -14.15 13.16
CA GLU A 151 -10.36 -12.97 13.77
C GLU A 151 -8.86 -12.91 13.50
N LEU A 152 -8.18 -14.06 13.40
CA LEU A 152 -6.78 -14.10 13.01
C LEU A 152 -6.59 -13.55 11.59
N ILE A 153 -7.52 -13.80 10.66
CA ILE A 153 -7.47 -13.22 9.30
C ILE A 153 -7.58 -11.70 9.35
N TYR A 154 -8.47 -11.15 10.20
CA TYR A 154 -8.57 -9.70 10.37
C TYR A 154 -7.29 -9.11 10.94
N ARG A 155 -6.67 -9.75 11.93
CA ARG A 155 -5.35 -9.33 12.46
C ARG A 155 -4.25 -9.33 11.39
N LEU A 156 -4.25 -10.31 10.48
CA LEU A 156 -3.32 -10.35 9.35
C LEU A 156 -3.55 -9.18 8.39
N ILE A 157 -4.80 -8.84 8.11
CA ILE A 157 -5.16 -7.69 7.27
C ILE A 157 -4.82 -6.37 7.97
N SER A 158 -5.04 -6.26 9.28
CA SER A 158 -4.62 -5.09 10.07
C SER A 158 -3.11 -4.87 9.95
N SER A 159 -2.32 -5.95 9.98
CA SER A 159 -0.87 -5.83 9.76
C SER A 159 -0.53 -5.42 8.31
N ALA A 160 -1.32 -5.88 7.33
CA ALA A 160 -1.15 -5.53 5.93
C ALA A 160 -1.36 -4.03 5.65
N ILE A 161 -2.35 -3.40 6.30
CA ILE A 161 -2.67 -1.97 6.09
C ILE A 161 -1.68 -1.01 6.75
N GLU A 162 -0.80 -1.50 7.64
CA GLU A 162 0.33 -0.75 8.20
C GLU A 162 1.49 -0.57 7.20
N ALA A 163 1.44 -1.23 6.05
CA ALA A 163 2.44 -1.01 5.01
C ALA A 163 2.40 0.43 4.49
N PRO A 164 3.54 1.04 4.11
CA PRO A 164 3.52 2.32 3.41
C PRO A 164 2.87 2.17 2.03
N SER A 165 2.21 3.23 1.55
CA SER A 165 1.76 3.36 0.15
C SER A 165 2.29 4.66 -0.45
N SER A 166 2.45 4.66 -1.78
CA SER A 166 2.80 5.87 -2.51
C SER A 166 1.82 7.00 -2.21
N CYS A 167 2.37 8.13 -1.74
CA CYS A 167 1.61 9.29 -1.30
C CYS A 167 0.49 8.98 -0.28
N ASN A 168 0.65 7.92 0.51
CA ASN A 168 -0.36 7.44 1.45
C ASN A 168 -1.74 7.13 0.80
N LYS A 169 -1.78 6.73 -0.48
CA LYS A 169 -3.04 6.51 -1.22
C LYS A 169 -3.85 5.31 -0.73
N GLN A 170 -3.24 4.33 -0.08
CA GLN A 170 -3.89 3.16 0.52
C GLN A 170 -4.90 2.47 -0.43
N SER A 171 -4.46 2.23 -1.67
CA SER A 171 -5.34 1.70 -2.72
C SER A 171 -5.71 0.23 -2.52
N TRP A 172 -5.01 -0.49 -1.64
CA TRP A 172 -5.22 -1.92 -1.43
C TRP A 172 -6.64 -2.22 -0.98
N ARG A 173 -7.16 -3.35 -1.46
CA ARG A 173 -8.44 -3.94 -1.04
C ARG A 173 -8.21 -5.42 -0.79
N PHE A 174 -8.86 -5.96 0.23
CA PHE A 174 -8.72 -7.37 0.61
C PHE A 174 -10.08 -8.04 0.52
N VAL A 175 -10.14 -9.20 -0.14
CA VAL A 175 -11.32 -10.06 -0.16
C VAL A 175 -10.97 -11.37 0.52
N ILE A 176 -11.71 -11.72 1.57
CA ILE A 176 -11.58 -13.00 2.27
C ILE A 176 -12.50 -14.00 1.58
N VAL A 177 -11.95 -15.14 1.16
CA VAL A 177 -12.69 -16.26 0.58
C VAL A 177 -12.53 -17.45 1.51
N GLU A 178 -13.65 -17.96 2.03
CA GLU A 178 -13.74 -19.14 2.92
C GLU A 178 -14.69 -20.23 2.36
N ASP A 179 -15.39 -19.94 1.26
CA ASP A 179 -16.25 -20.88 0.57
C ASP A 179 -15.40 -21.93 -0.18
N SER A 180 -15.55 -23.20 0.20
CA SER A 180 -14.73 -24.30 -0.32
C SER A 180 -14.86 -24.49 -1.84
N LYS A 181 -16.05 -24.27 -2.41
CA LYS A 181 -16.27 -24.36 -3.87
C LYS A 181 -15.55 -23.23 -4.59
N LYS A 182 -15.60 -22.00 -4.05
CA LYS A 182 -14.84 -20.87 -4.62
C LYS A 182 -13.34 -21.08 -4.48
N ILE A 183 -12.87 -21.60 -3.35
CA ILE A 183 -11.45 -21.91 -3.12
C ILE A 183 -10.96 -22.98 -4.12
N GLU A 184 -11.77 -23.98 -4.41
CA GLU A 184 -11.47 -24.99 -5.43
C GLU A 184 -11.38 -24.38 -6.84
N GLU A 185 -12.30 -23.49 -7.20
CA GLU A 185 -12.23 -22.74 -8.46
C GLU A 185 -10.99 -21.84 -8.54
N ILE A 186 -10.62 -21.16 -7.45
CA ILE A 186 -9.38 -20.37 -7.38
C ILE A 186 -8.16 -21.27 -7.60
N SER A 187 -8.15 -22.47 -7.01
CA SER A 187 -7.09 -23.46 -7.22
C SER A 187 -6.96 -23.85 -8.70
N ARG A 188 -8.08 -24.01 -9.42
CA ARG A 188 -8.09 -24.27 -10.88
C ARG A 188 -7.57 -23.07 -11.67
N ILE A 189 -8.03 -21.85 -11.35
CA ILE A 189 -7.59 -20.59 -11.98
C ILE A 189 -6.07 -20.41 -11.84
N LYS A 190 -5.52 -20.71 -10.66
CA LYS A 190 -4.09 -20.60 -10.35
C LYS A 190 -3.24 -21.76 -10.86
N LYS A 191 -3.88 -22.86 -11.31
CA LYS A 191 -3.23 -24.12 -11.66
C LYS A 191 -2.30 -24.64 -10.54
N GLN A 192 -2.75 -24.51 -9.30
CA GLN A 192 -1.97 -24.85 -8.11
C GLN A 192 -2.82 -25.69 -7.15
N PRO A 193 -2.81 -27.03 -7.29
CA PRO A 193 -3.77 -27.92 -6.61
C PRO A 193 -3.77 -27.84 -5.08
N PHE A 194 -2.67 -27.42 -4.46
CA PHE A 194 -2.58 -27.33 -3.00
C PHE A 194 -3.50 -26.26 -2.41
N ILE A 195 -3.88 -25.24 -3.19
CA ILE A 195 -4.69 -24.11 -2.75
C ILE A 195 -6.04 -24.58 -2.22
N LYS A 196 -6.64 -25.61 -2.83
CA LYS A 196 -7.96 -26.14 -2.43
C LYS A 196 -8.00 -26.69 -0.99
N ASN A 197 -6.85 -26.94 -0.39
CA ASN A 197 -6.74 -27.48 0.97
C ASN A 197 -6.76 -26.37 2.04
N PHE A 198 -6.65 -25.10 1.66
CA PHE A 198 -6.61 -23.99 2.61
C PHE A 198 -8.02 -23.58 3.03
N PRO A 199 -8.24 -23.29 4.34
CA PRO A 199 -9.54 -22.81 4.82
C PRO A 199 -9.81 -21.36 4.43
N TYR A 200 -8.78 -20.55 4.23
CA TYR A 200 -8.89 -19.14 3.87
C TYR A 200 -7.97 -18.75 2.72
N ILE A 201 -8.51 -17.97 1.78
CA ILE A 201 -7.75 -17.24 0.78
C ILE A 201 -8.02 -15.75 0.93
N ILE A 202 -6.96 -14.96 1.07
CA ILE A 202 -7.03 -13.50 1.04
C ILE A 202 -6.61 -13.04 -0.36
N VAL A 203 -7.55 -12.49 -1.13
CA VAL A 203 -7.26 -11.88 -2.42
C VAL A 203 -6.88 -10.43 -2.20
N CYS A 204 -5.60 -10.10 -2.42
CA CYS A 204 -5.11 -8.73 -2.39
C CYS A 204 -5.33 -8.09 -3.76
N CYS A 205 -6.01 -6.95 -3.75
CA CYS A 205 -6.34 -6.16 -4.92
C CYS A 205 -5.91 -4.71 -4.71
N PHE A 206 -5.97 -3.88 -5.76
CA PHE A 206 -6.00 -2.43 -5.61
C PHE A 206 -7.20 -1.82 -6.34
N ASP A 207 -7.67 -0.67 -5.85
CA ASP A 207 -8.61 0.20 -6.59
C ASP A 207 -7.84 1.07 -7.58
N LYS A 208 -7.99 0.78 -8.87
CA LYS A 208 -7.30 1.50 -9.95
C LYS A 208 -7.70 2.97 -10.05
N GLU A 209 -8.87 3.36 -9.52
CA GLU A 209 -9.27 4.77 -9.54
C GLU A 209 -8.27 5.61 -8.73
N SER A 210 -7.74 5.09 -7.62
CA SER A 210 -6.73 5.74 -6.77
C SER A 210 -5.52 6.24 -7.58
N TYR A 211 -5.17 5.53 -8.65
CA TYR A 211 -4.03 5.81 -9.52
C TYR A 211 -4.39 6.38 -10.90
N LYS A 212 -5.68 6.54 -11.20
CA LYS A 212 -6.15 7.07 -12.48
C LYS A 212 -5.57 8.47 -12.75
N GLY A 213 -5.08 8.66 -13.98
CA GLY A 213 -4.46 9.92 -14.42
C GLY A 213 -2.99 10.08 -14.00
N LEU A 214 -2.38 9.05 -13.39
CA LEU A 214 -0.99 9.05 -12.99
C LEU A 214 -0.20 8.00 -13.78
N ASP A 215 1.02 8.35 -14.16
CA ASP A 215 1.95 7.43 -14.84
C ASP A 215 2.69 6.54 -13.81
N TYR A 216 1.91 5.68 -13.16
CA TYR A 216 2.33 4.82 -12.04
C TYR A 216 1.85 3.38 -12.26
N GLU A 217 2.14 2.79 -13.41
CA GLU A 217 1.62 1.45 -13.75
C GLU A 217 2.03 0.36 -12.75
N MET A 218 3.25 0.44 -12.21
CA MET A 218 3.82 -0.57 -11.30
C MET A 218 3.57 -0.27 -9.82
N THR A 219 3.38 1.00 -9.45
CA THR A 219 3.26 1.44 -8.06
C THR A 219 2.17 0.71 -7.27
N PRO A 220 0.95 0.48 -7.79
CA PRO A 220 -0.07 -0.27 -7.06
C PRO A 220 0.36 -1.70 -6.73
N TYR A 221 1.16 -2.32 -7.61
CA TYR A 221 1.67 -3.67 -7.38
C TYR A 221 2.76 -3.70 -6.31
N LEU A 222 3.61 -2.66 -6.25
CA LEU A 222 4.62 -2.50 -5.19
C LEU A 222 3.97 -2.24 -3.83
N ASP A 223 3.00 -1.34 -3.77
CA ASP A 223 2.20 -1.07 -2.57
C ASP A 223 1.53 -2.35 -2.05
N CYS A 224 0.85 -3.09 -2.94
CA CYS A 224 0.26 -4.38 -2.58
C CYS A 224 1.33 -5.40 -2.15
N GLY A 225 2.51 -5.41 -2.78
CA GLY A 225 3.62 -6.27 -2.37
C GLY A 225 4.10 -6.00 -0.94
N GLY A 226 4.21 -4.73 -0.56
CA GLY A 226 4.51 -4.32 0.82
C GLY A 226 3.45 -4.80 1.81
N ALA A 227 2.18 -4.56 1.49
CA ALA A 227 1.06 -5.03 2.32
C ALA A 227 1.03 -6.56 2.47
N ILE A 228 1.27 -7.29 1.37
CA ILE A 228 1.34 -8.76 1.39
C ILE A 228 2.53 -9.24 2.24
N MET A 229 3.67 -8.55 2.22
CA MET A 229 4.81 -8.95 3.06
C MET A 229 4.52 -8.81 4.55
N ASN A 230 3.90 -7.71 4.97
CA ASN A 230 3.45 -7.57 6.36
C ASN A 230 2.49 -8.70 6.74
N LEU A 231 1.55 -9.04 5.84
CA LEU A 231 0.57 -10.10 6.03
C LEU A 231 1.24 -11.47 6.23
N VAL A 232 2.15 -11.90 5.35
CA VAL A 232 2.77 -13.24 5.45
C VAL A 232 3.79 -13.34 6.59
N ASN A 233 4.45 -12.23 6.95
CA ASN A 233 5.30 -12.17 8.13
C ASN A 233 4.45 -12.30 9.40
N SER A 234 3.32 -11.60 9.47
CA SER A 234 2.39 -11.68 10.60
C SER A 234 1.78 -13.07 10.73
N ALA A 235 1.47 -13.74 9.61
CA ALA A 235 1.02 -15.13 9.62
C ALA A 235 2.07 -16.06 10.25
N THR A 236 3.34 -15.87 9.90
CA THR A 236 4.45 -16.61 10.50
C THR A 236 4.55 -16.32 12.00
N ALA A 237 4.47 -15.05 12.40
CA ALA A 237 4.57 -14.62 13.80
C ALA A 237 3.49 -15.22 14.72
N ILE A 238 2.31 -15.56 14.17
CA ILE A 238 1.22 -16.21 14.93
C ILE A 238 1.10 -17.72 14.64
N GLY A 239 2.12 -18.32 14.02
CA GLY A 239 2.18 -19.77 13.79
C GLY A 239 1.26 -20.30 12.68
N LEU A 240 0.75 -19.44 11.80
CA LEU A 240 -0.08 -19.83 10.66
C LEU A 240 0.78 -20.12 9.42
N ALA A 241 0.37 -21.13 8.66
CA ALA A 241 0.87 -21.38 7.33
C ALA A 241 0.40 -20.29 6.37
N SER A 242 1.30 -19.77 5.55
CA SER A 242 0.94 -18.90 4.44
C SER A 242 1.67 -19.25 3.14
N CYS A 243 1.00 -19.03 2.02
CA CYS A 243 1.61 -19.11 0.70
C CYS A 243 1.12 -17.95 -0.19
N TRP A 244 2.07 -17.08 -0.56
CA TRP A 244 1.85 -15.98 -1.49
C TRP A 244 1.90 -16.49 -2.94
N CYS A 245 0.78 -16.39 -3.67
CA CYS A 245 0.65 -16.83 -5.06
C CYS A 245 0.28 -15.67 -6.01
N ASN A 246 1.30 -14.99 -6.53
CA ASN A 246 1.16 -13.83 -7.44
C ASN A 246 0.39 -14.11 -8.72
N PHE A 247 -0.40 -13.14 -9.18
CA PHE A 247 -0.72 -12.98 -10.61
C PHE A 247 0.39 -12.15 -11.27
N THR A 248 0.65 -12.38 -12.55
CA THR A 248 1.50 -11.48 -13.33
C THR A 248 0.69 -10.26 -13.74
N ILE A 249 1.35 -9.13 -13.97
CA ILE A 249 0.70 -7.89 -14.41
C ILE A 249 -0.04 -8.10 -15.74
N LYS A 250 0.55 -8.91 -16.63
CA LYS A 250 -0.03 -9.35 -17.91
C LYS A 250 -1.31 -10.18 -17.73
N ASN A 251 -1.62 -10.68 -16.54
CA ASN A 251 -2.88 -11.38 -16.30
C ASN A 251 -4.08 -10.43 -16.26
N THR A 252 -3.90 -9.13 -16.05
CA THR A 252 -5.00 -8.18 -16.01
C THR A 252 -5.80 -8.24 -17.31
N GLY A 253 -7.11 -8.52 -17.21
CA GLY A 253 -7.99 -8.65 -18.37
C GLY A 253 -8.00 -10.02 -19.08
N THR A 254 -7.15 -10.97 -18.66
CA THR A 254 -7.19 -12.35 -19.18
C THR A 254 -8.46 -13.09 -18.74
N LYS A 255 -8.82 -14.18 -19.45
CA LYS A 255 -9.96 -15.05 -19.07
C LYS A 255 -9.88 -15.51 -17.61
N ALA A 256 -8.70 -15.93 -17.16
CA ALA A 256 -8.47 -16.39 -15.79
C ALA A 256 -8.70 -15.28 -14.74
N HIS A 257 -8.18 -14.07 -15.00
CA HIS A 257 -8.34 -12.92 -14.11
C HIS A 257 -9.78 -12.42 -14.07
N ASN A 258 -10.45 -12.36 -15.23
CA ASN A 258 -11.87 -12.03 -15.30
C ASN A 258 -12.75 -13.09 -14.64
N HIS A 259 -12.41 -14.37 -14.75
CA HIS A 259 -13.10 -15.44 -14.04
C HIS A 259 -12.99 -15.23 -12.52
N LEU A 260 -11.78 -15.01 -11.99
CA LEU A 260 -11.61 -14.69 -10.56
C LEU A 260 -12.48 -13.49 -10.15
N ARG A 261 -12.41 -12.38 -10.90
CA ARG A 261 -13.19 -11.17 -10.59
C ARG A 261 -14.70 -11.44 -10.51
N LYS A 262 -15.25 -12.26 -11.42
CA LYS A 262 -16.66 -12.67 -11.38
C LYS A 262 -16.95 -13.57 -10.18
N LEU A 263 -16.10 -14.58 -9.94
CA LEU A 263 -16.25 -15.56 -8.85
C LEU A 263 -16.36 -14.89 -7.48
N ILE A 264 -15.53 -13.86 -7.23
CA ILE A 264 -15.52 -13.10 -5.98
C ILE A 264 -16.27 -11.74 -6.07
N LYS A 265 -17.09 -11.55 -7.10
CA LYS A 265 -17.98 -10.39 -7.29
C LYS A 265 -17.27 -9.03 -7.17
N LEU A 266 -16.07 -8.91 -7.74
CA LEU A 266 -15.31 -7.65 -7.73
C LEU A 266 -15.88 -6.60 -8.67
N SER A 267 -15.91 -5.35 -8.21
CA SER A 267 -16.29 -4.21 -9.05
C SER A 267 -15.25 -3.98 -10.16
N LYS A 268 -15.65 -3.27 -11.24
CA LYS A 268 -14.84 -3.01 -12.46
C LYS A 268 -13.49 -2.34 -12.17
N ASN A 269 -13.38 -1.61 -11.07
CA ASN A 269 -12.22 -0.81 -10.73
C ASN A 269 -11.26 -1.51 -9.77
N ILE A 270 -11.70 -2.62 -9.15
CA ILE A 270 -10.84 -3.43 -8.30
C ILE A 270 -10.11 -4.47 -9.14
N ILE A 271 -8.77 -4.42 -9.06
CA ILE A 271 -7.85 -5.26 -9.82
C ILE A 271 -7.14 -6.22 -8.84
N PRO A 272 -7.38 -7.54 -8.94
CA PRO A 272 -6.59 -8.53 -8.22
C PRO A 272 -5.10 -8.47 -8.58
N VAL A 273 -4.25 -8.44 -7.56
CA VAL A 273 -2.78 -8.49 -7.67
C VAL A 273 -2.27 -9.87 -7.34
N SER A 274 -2.76 -10.44 -6.24
CA SER A 274 -2.25 -11.70 -5.73
C SER A 274 -3.28 -12.36 -4.82
N ILE A 275 -3.07 -13.64 -4.52
CA ILE A 275 -3.73 -14.31 -3.41
C ILE A 275 -2.70 -14.73 -2.37
N VAL A 276 -3.13 -14.75 -1.11
CA VAL A 276 -2.42 -15.38 -0.01
C VAL A 276 -3.31 -16.47 0.57
N CYS A 277 -2.82 -17.71 0.52
CA CYS A 277 -3.50 -18.84 1.14
C CYS A 277 -3.08 -18.90 2.61
N VAL A 278 -4.02 -19.03 3.56
CA VAL A 278 -3.75 -19.05 5.01
C VAL A 278 -4.41 -20.26 5.67
N GLY A 279 -3.65 -21.00 6.49
CA GLY A 279 -4.07 -22.28 7.07
C GLY A 279 -3.28 -22.63 8.33
N VAL A 280 -3.66 -23.72 8.99
CA VAL A 280 -2.84 -24.31 10.07
C VAL A 280 -1.81 -25.24 9.44
N PRO A 281 -0.50 -25.09 9.74
CA PRO A 281 0.52 -25.94 9.13
C PRO A 281 0.33 -27.42 9.48
N GLN A 282 0.43 -28.30 8.49
CA GLN A 282 0.49 -29.76 8.69
C GLN A 282 1.92 -30.26 8.53
N LYS A 283 2.62 -29.83 7.48
CA LYS A 283 4.03 -30.14 7.24
C LYS A 283 4.80 -28.86 6.94
N ILE A 284 5.81 -28.60 7.74
CA ILE A 284 6.73 -27.47 7.53
C ILE A 284 7.83 -27.96 6.59
N ASN A 285 7.94 -27.34 5.41
CA ASN A 285 9.01 -27.64 4.47
C ASN A 285 10.30 -26.98 4.92
N LYS A 286 11.44 -27.61 4.63
CA LYS A 286 12.75 -26.97 4.78
C LYS A 286 12.76 -25.67 4.00
N LYS A 287 13.14 -24.57 4.67
CA LYS A 287 13.24 -23.25 4.04
C LYS A 287 14.27 -23.30 2.90
N PRO A 288 13.95 -22.78 1.70
CA PRO A 288 14.95 -22.65 0.64
C PRO A 288 16.11 -21.76 1.08
N THR A 289 17.34 -22.11 0.70
CA THR A 289 18.52 -21.33 1.06
C THR A 289 18.51 -19.94 0.43
N ARG A 290 19.35 -19.05 0.94
CA ARG A 290 19.67 -17.74 0.35
C ARG A 290 21.18 -17.67 0.17
N GLU A 291 21.61 -16.84 -0.77
CA GLU A 291 23.02 -16.50 -0.90
C GLU A 291 23.48 -15.69 0.32
N ASP A 292 24.79 -15.57 0.49
CA ASP A 292 25.37 -14.74 1.54
C ASP A 292 25.14 -13.25 1.25
N LEU A 293 25.21 -12.42 2.29
CA LEU A 293 24.95 -10.97 2.22
C LEU A 293 25.74 -10.27 1.10
N LYS A 294 26.99 -10.69 0.88
CA LYS A 294 27.88 -10.15 -0.16
C LYS A 294 27.32 -10.30 -1.58
N PHE A 295 26.58 -11.36 -1.85
CA PHE A 295 25.92 -11.55 -3.15
C PHE A 295 24.90 -10.44 -3.42
N TYR A 296 24.20 -9.97 -2.39
CA TYR A 296 23.17 -8.93 -2.49
C TYR A 296 23.72 -7.50 -2.38
N MET A 297 24.97 -7.35 -1.95
CA MET A 297 25.68 -6.07 -1.81
C MET A 297 26.96 -6.04 -2.67
N PRO A 298 26.87 -6.22 -4.00
CA PRO A 298 28.05 -6.33 -4.86
C PRO A 298 28.81 -5.00 -5.03
N TYR A 299 28.18 -3.87 -4.70
CA TYR A 299 28.76 -2.54 -4.75
C TYR A 299 29.00 -2.06 -3.31
N GLU A 300 30.10 -2.50 -2.71
CA GLU A 300 30.73 -1.70 -1.68
C GLU A 300 31.48 -0.58 -2.39
N ASP A 301 31.14 0.69 -2.13
CA ASP A 301 31.91 1.84 -2.61
C ASP A 301 33.37 1.63 -2.19
N LYS A 302 34.21 1.15 -3.11
CA LYS A 302 35.65 1.12 -2.93
C LYS A 302 36.08 2.57 -2.82
N LYS A 303 36.42 3.00 -1.60
CA LYS A 303 37.14 4.25 -1.36
C LYS A 303 38.35 4.30 -2.32
N ILE A 304 38.34 5.23 -3.26
CA ILE A 304 39.51 5.73 -3.98
C ILE A 304 39.64 7.20 -3.59
#